data_AF-A0A7W7L7B5-F1
#
_entry.id   AF-A0A7W7L7B5-F1
#
_cell.length_a   1.000
_cell.length_b   1.000
_cell.length_c   1.000
_cell.angle_alpha   90.00
_cell.angle_beta   90.00
_cell.angle_gamma   90.00
#
_symmetry.space_group_name_H-M   'P 1'
#
loop_
_entity.id
_entity.type
_entity.pdbx_description
1 polymer ?
#
loop_
_entity_poly.entity_id
_entity_poly.type
_entity_poly.pdbx_seq_one_letter_code
_entity_poly.pdbx_strand_id
1 'polypeptide(L)'
;MPSEEFDGRNVDVIDFDDASSGEHVIEFRAPWASRHDSILAVSIPEGGQWRDATVSIDPNAGDLPAAFIIWAIKIAQMRLE
;
A
#
# COMPACT_ATOMS: atom_id res chain seq x y z
N MET A 1 -12.26 4.91 -6.80
CA MET A 1 -11.10 4.62 -5.92
C MET A 1 -10.16 5.80 -6.04
N PRO A 2 -9.62 6.35 -4.94
CA PRO A 2 -8.62 7.40 -5.02
C PRO A 2 -7.35 6.81 -5.62
N SER A 3 -6.84 7.45 -6.66
CA SER A 3 -5.61 7.08 -7.36
C SER A 3 -4.53 8.12 -7.06
N GLU A 4 -3.30 7.68 -6.87
CA GLU A 4 -2.13 8.54 -6.71
C GLU A 4 -1.20 8.38 -7.92
N GLU A 5 -0.48 9.44 -8.29
CA GLU A 5 0.46 9.39 -9.41
C GLU A 5 1.88 9.06 -8.92
N PHE A 6 2.51 8.09 -9.59
CA PHE A 6 3.93 7.76 -9.44
C PHE A 6 4.57 7.68 -10.83
N ASP A 7 5.57 8.52 -11.08
CA ASP A 7 6.33 8.52 -12.34
C ASP A 7 5.44 8.61 -13.60
N GLY A 8 4.43 9.49 -13.57
CA GLY A 8 3.46 9.66 -14.66
C GLY A 8 2.50 8.49 -14.85
N ARG A 9 2.41 7.56 -13.89
CA ARG A 9 1.49 6.42 -13.91
C ARG A 9 0.57 6.45 -12.70
N ASN A 10 -0.69 6.11 -12.93
CA ASN A 10 -1.66 5.97 -11.86
C ASN A 10 -1.44 4.67 -11.09
N VAL A 11 -1.63 4.77 -9.78
CA VAL A 11 -1.63 3.67 -8.83
C VAL A 11 -2.91 3.81 -8.02
N ASP A 12 -3.72 2.76 -8.00
CA ASP A 12 -4.94 2.76 -7.18
C ASP A 12 -4.54 2.53 -5.73
N VAL A 13 -5.04 3.39 -4.83
CA VAL A 13 -4.77 3.29 -3.40
C VAL A 13 -6.07 2.98 -2.67
N ILE A 14 -6.15 1.78 -2.12
CA ILE A 14 -7.33 1.27 -1.43
C ILE A 14 -7.04 1.27 0.05
N ASP A 15 -7.94 1.87 0.80
CA ASP A 15 -7.79 2.17 2.22
C ASP A 15 -9.03 1.62 2.93
N PHE A 16 -8.84 0.67 3.85
CA PHE A 16 -9.92 -0.03 4.51
C PHE A 16 -9.50 -0.64 5.85
N ASP A 17 -10.48 -0.86 6.72
CA ASP A 17 -10.33 -1.67 7.92
C ASP A 17 -10.72 -3.12 7.62
N ASP A 18 -9.80 -4.07 7.84
CA ASP A 18 -10.06 -5.49 7.74
C ASP A 18 -10.90 -5.94 8.95
N ALA A 19 -12.18 -6.23 8.70
CA ALA A 19 -13.12 -6.64 9.74
C ALA A 19 -12.78 -8.00 10.39
N SER A 20 -11.91 -8.80 9.78
CA SER A 20 -11.51 -10.11 10.30
C SER A 20 -10.31 -10.05 11.24
N SER A 21 -9.33 -9.18 10.96
CA SER A 21 -8.12 -9.00 11.77
C SER A 21 -8.15 -7.76 12.66
N GLY A 22 -9.05 -6.80 12.38
CA GLY A 22 -9.08 -5.49 13.03
C GLY A 22 -7.96 -4.54 12.54
N GLU A 23 -7.21 -4.95 11.52
CA GLU A 23 -6.11 -4.15 10.97
C GLU A 23 -6.64 -3.04 10.07
N HIS A 24 -5.98 -1.88 10.10
CA HIS A 24 -6.15 -0.86 9.09
C HIS A 24 -5.16 -1.11 7.95
N VAL A 25 -5.63 -1.23 6.71
CA VAL A 25 -4.85 -1.67 5.56
C VAL A 25 -4.93 -0.67 4.40
N ILE A 26 -3.77 -0.32 3.86
CA ILE A 26 -3.61 0.52 2.68
C ILE A 26 -2.92 -0.30 1.58
N GLU A 27 -3.64 -0.67 0.54
CA GLU A 27 -3.15 -1.40 -0.63
C GLU A 27 -2.82 -0.47 -1.80
N PHE A 28 -1.75 -0.82 -2.52
CA PHE A 28 -1.29 -0.14 -3.72
C PHE A 28 -1.39 -1.10 -4.91
N ARG A 29 -2.26 -0.77 -5.86
CA ARG A 29 -2.46 -1.56 -7.08
C ARG A 29 -1.92 -0.81 -8.28
N ALA A 30 -0.97 -1.43 -8.96
CA ALA A 30 -0.34 -0.89 -10.16
C ALA A 30 -0.54 -1.89 -11.30
N PRO A 31 -1.54 -1.69 -12.18
CA PRO A 31 -1.84 -2.61 -13.28
C PRO A 31 -0.67 -2.82 -14.26
N TRP A 32 0.29 -1.91 -14.25
CA TRP A 32 1.51 -1.97 -15.06
C TRP A 32 2.65 -2.77 -14.40
N ALA A 33 2.58 -3.04 -13.10
CA ALA A 33 3.59 -3.80 -12.36
C ALA A 33 3.19 -5.25 -12.14
N SER A 34 1.89 -5.53 -11.94
CA SER A 34 1.37 -6.88 -11.77
C SER A 34 0.00 -7.04 -12.41
N ARG A 35 -0.32 -8.26 -12.86
CA ARG A 35 -1.67 -8.65 -13.30
C ARG A 35 -2.61 -8.93 -12.14
N HIS A 36 -2.09 -8.98 -10.90
CA HIS A 36 -2.82 -9.40 -9.72
C HIS A 36 -2.97 -8.27 -8.70
N ASP A 37 -3.92 -8.52 -7.81
CA ASP A 37 -4.75 -7.54 -7.12
C ASP A 37 -4.05 -6.54 -6.20
N SER A 38 -2.79 -6.69 -5.79
CA SER A 38 -2.06 -5.66 -5.02
C SER A 38 -0.57 -5.92 -5.12
N ILE A 39 0.27 -4.88 -5.24
CA ILE A 39 1.73 -5.05 -5.32
C ILE A 39 2.45 -4.70 -4.01
N LEU A 40 1.84 -3.85 -3.19
CA LEU A 40 2.34 -3.45 -1.89
C LEU A 40 1.15 -3.15 -0.98
N ALA A 41 1.24 -3.56 0.27
CA ALA A 41 0.28 -3.19 1.31
C ALA A 41 1.02 -2.68 2.54
N VAL A 42 0.41 -1.70 3.22
CA VAL A 42 0.81 -1.26 4.55
C VAL A 42 -0.33 -1.58 5.50
N SER A 43 -0.08 -2.36 6.55
CA SER A 43 -1.07 -2.70 7.57
C SER A 43 -0.66 -2.19 8.94
N ILE A 44 -1.64 -1.75 9.73
CA ILE A 44 -1.46 -1.36 11.14
C ILE A 44 -2.37 -2.25 11.99
N PRO A 45 -1.84 -2.90 13.03
CA PRO A 45 -2.64 -3.73 13.92
C PRO A 45 -3.70 -2.91 14.66
N GLU A 46 -4.79 -3.55 15.09
CA GLU A 46 -5.84 -2.91 15.87
C GLU A 46 -5.27 -2.18 17.10
N GLY A 47 -5.59 -0.90 17.26
CA GLY A 47 -5.07 -0.05 18.35
C GLY A 47 -3.58 0.31 18.24
N GLY A 48 -2.92 -0.08 17.15
CA GLY A 48 -1.54 0.26 16.83
C GLY A 48 -1.38 1.69 16.30
N GLN A 49 -0.13 2.09 16.10
CA GLN A 49 0.25 3.37 15.50
C GLN A 49 1.14 3.14 14.29
N TRP A 50 1.50 4.21 13.58
CA TRP A 50 2.38 4.14 12.42
C TRP A 50 3.70 3.38 12.65
N ARG A 51 4.26 3.48 13.86
CA ARG A 51 5.49 2.76 14.22
C ARG A 51 5.31 1.23 14.27
N ASP A 52 4.08 0.76 14.39
CA ASP A 52 3.70 -0.65 14.45
C ASP A 52 3.28 -1.16 13.05
N ALA A 53 3.39 -0.32 12.01
CA ALA A 53 3.01 -0.65 10.66
C ALA A 53 3.93 -1.73 10.05
N THR A 54 3.32 -2.65 9.31
CA THR A 54 4.01 -3.68 8.53
C THR A 54 3.87 -3.39 7.05
N VAL A 55 4.96 -3.49 6.29
CA VAL A 55 4.97 -3.38 4.83
C VAL A 55 5.06 -4.78 4.24
N SER A 56 4.08 -5.13 3.42
CA SER A 56 4.02 -6.39 2.67
C SER A 56 4.14 -6.12 1.18
N ILE A 57 4.93 -6.94 0.46
CA ILE A 57 5.14 -6.82 -0.98
C ILE A 57 4.71 -8.15 -1.61
N ASP A 58 3.93 -8.10 -2.71
CA ASP A 58 3.59 -9.30 -3.47
C ASP A 58 4.87 -9.87 -4.10
N PRO A 59 5.29 -11.11 -3.76
CA PRO A 59 6.48 -11.71 -4.35
C PRO A 59 6.36 -11.92 -5.87
N ASN A 60 5.14 -11.89 -6.42
CA ASN A 60 4.90 -12.02 -7.85
C ASN A 60 4.95 -10.69 -8.62
N ALA A 61 5.06 -9.55 -7.91
CA ALA A 61 5.18 -8.23 -8.54
C ALA A 61 6.55 -8.02 -9.23
N GLY A 62 7.50 -8.93 -9.02
CA GLY A 62 8.87 -8.79 -9.53
C GLY A 62 9.66 -7.71 -8.80
N ASP A 63 10.63 -7.13 -9.49
CA ASP A 63 11.48 -6.08 -8.91
C ASP A 63 10.73 -4.75 -8.83
N LEU A 64 10.44 -4.30 -7.61
CA LEU A 64 9.90 -2.97 -7.36
C LEU A 64 11.03 -1.95 -7.14
N PRO A 65 10.99 -0.79 -7.81
CA PRO A 65 11.95 0.28 -7.55
C PRO A 65 11.87 0.74 -6.08
N ALA A 66 13.02 0.93 -5.43
CA ALA A 66 13.05 1.46 -4.05
C ALA A 66 12.31 2.81 -3.94
N ALA A 67 12.36 3.63 -4.98
CA ALA A 67 11.62 4.89 -5.05
C ALA A 67 10.09 4.71 -4.97
N PHE A 68 9.56 3.63 -5.57
CA PHE A 68 8.14 3.28 -5.48
C PHE A 68 7.77 2.90 -4.04
N ILE A 69 8.58 2.06 -3.40
CA ILE A 69 8.35 1.63 -2.01
C ILE A 69 8.34 2.85 -1.07
N ILE A 70 9.32 3.75 -1.20
CA ILE A 70 9.39 4.98 -0.39
C ILE A 70 8.18 5.88 -0.65
N TRP A 71 7.76 6.02 -1.90
CA TRP A 71 6.58 6.81 -2.26
C TRP A 71 5.32 6.21 -1.62
N ALA A 72 5.10 4.90 -1.72
CA ALA A 72 3.93 4.23 -1.17
C ALA A 72 3.86 4.37 0.36
N ILE A 73 4.99 4.19 1.05
CA ILE A 73 5.08 4.38 2.51
C ILE A 73 4.69 5.82 2.90
N LYS A 74 5.13 6.83 2.14
CA LYS A 74 4.75 8.22 2.40
C LYS A 74 3.26 8.49 2.19
N ILE A 75 2.67 7.94 1.12
CA ILE A 75 1.22 8.03 0.89
C ILE A 75 0.45 7.39 2.05
N ALA A 76 0.86 6.19 2.46
CA ALA A 76 0.23 5.47 3.57
C ALA A 76 0.30 6.29 4.87
N GLN A 77 1.46 6.87 5.20
CA GLN A 77 1.61 7.71 6.38
C GLN A 77 0.66 8.92 6.36
N MET A 78 0.53 9.61 5.21
CA MET A 78 -0.33 10.78 5.09
C MET A 78 -1.83 10.48 5.20
N ARG A 79 -2.25 9.24 4.93
CA ARG A 79 -3.67 8.84 5.04
C ARG A 79 -4.08 8.45 6.47
N LEU A 80 -3.09 8.24 7.34
CA LEU A 80 -3.27 7.87 8.73
C LEU A 80 -3.21 9.07 9.69
N GLU A 81 -2.83 10.24 9.18
CA GLU A 81 -2.81 11.54 9.89
C GLU A 81 -4.12 12.31 9.64
#